data_AF-A0A2E4IJS2-F1
#
_entry.id   AF-A0A2E4IJS2-F1
#
_cell.length_a   1.000
_cell.length_b   1.000
_cell.length_c   1.000
_cell.angle_alpha   90.00
_cell.angle_beta   90.00
_cell.angle_gamma   90.00
#
_symmetry.space_group_name_H-M   'P 1'
#
loop_
_entity.id
_entity.type
_entity.pdbx_description
1 polymer ?
#
loop_
_entity_poly.entity_id
_entity_poly.type
_entity_poly.pdbx_seq_one_letter_code
_entity_poly.pdbx_strand_id
1 'polypeptide(L)'
;MIVAEQKPLKDIQRMLKGKKKVLTVGCGTCVSVCFAGGKKESSAMAATLRTAAAAEGQELEVEEVTVQRQCVQEFVAPLEESIGEYDAVLSMACGVGVQTLAEKYMDTPILPGLDTNFMGQPTEPGVWEERCVGCGNCVLEYTGGLCPITRCPKQLQNGPCGGSEGGMCEVDPSIPCIWSKIWTILDRQGIADSLMDIQPPKDWSTSRGGSMRRVVVGDDLRQQAAREAGERATTVKVALPQSPMKPAASPQTPSDAIELDDTWHRACSLADLPEGKLHRVSVAGIDVIVTNLGDCIRAFPPTCPHLAEPLVDSGLLKDGLLTCTKHLWQWDLRSGEMKGAAERPVALYEATLNGDDVMVKVEQEITYDYDDEDDFDEDDFFGAD
;
A
#
# COMPACT_ATOMS: atom_id res chain seq x y z
N MET A 1 -6.34 -8.49 -1.71
CA MET A 1 -6.58 -7.36 -2.62
C MET A 1 -7.79 -7.67 -3.51
N ILE A 2 -8.51 -6.66 -4.00
CA ILE A 2 -9.52 -6.87 -5.05
C ILE A 2 -8.81 -6.92 -6.40
N VAL A 3 -9.05 -7.98 -7.16
CA VAL A 3 -8.57 -8.16 -8.54
C VAL A 3 -9.67 -7.74 -9.48
N ALA A 4 -9.30 -6.96 -10.50
CA ALA A 4 -10.21 -6.48 -11.53
C ALA A 4 -9.50 -6.49 -12.88
N GLU A 5 -10.28 -6.46 -13.95
CA GLU A 5 -9.79 -6.35 -15.32
C GLU A 5 -10.45 -5.18 -16.03
N GLN A 6 -9.79 -4.60 -17.02
CA GLN A 6 -10.38 -3.53 -17.81
C GLN A 6 -11.51 -4.08 -18.66
N LYS A 7 -12.63 -3.35 -18.70
CA LYS A 7 -13.71 -3.66 -19.63
C LYS A 7 -13.21 -3.55 -21.07
N PRO A 8 -13.75 -4.37 -21.98
CA PRO A 8 -13.48 -4.20 -23.40
C PRO A 8 -13.78 -2.76 -23.83
N LEU A 9 -12.87 -2.15 -24.61
CA LEU A 9 -13.00 -0.76 -25.05
C LEU A 9 -14.37 -0.47 -25.69
N LYS A 10 -14.90 -1.42 -26.47
CA LYS A 10 -16.23 -1.30 -27.10
C LYS A 10 -17.36 -1.14 -26.11
N ASP A 11 -17.29 -1.80 -24.95
CA ASP A 11 -18.31 -1.65 -23.90
C ASP A 11 -18.22 -0.27 -23.25
N ILE A 12 -16.99 0.25 -23.04
CA ILE A 12 -16.75 1.60 -22.54
C ILE A 12 -17.26 2.64 -23.53
N GLN A 13 -16.90 2.54 -24.82
CA GLN A 13 -17.39 3.43 -25.87
C GLN A 13 -18.92 3.42 -25.98
N ARG A 14 -19.56 2.25 -25.83
CA ARG A 14 -21.02 2.14 -25.78
C ARG A 14 -21.61 2.96 -24.62
N MET A 15 -21.01 2.90 -23.44
CA MET A 15 -21.47 3.64 -22.25
C MET A 15 -21.23 5.15 -22.37
N LEU A 16 -20.15 5.55 -23.05
CA LEU A 16 -19.78 6.96 -23.28
C LEU A 16 -20.46 7.58 -24.52
N LYS A 17 -21.33 6.83 -25.21
CA LYS A 17 -21.97 7.31 -26.43
C LYS A 17 -22.74 8.61 -26.19
N GLY A 18 -22.40 9.65 -26.93
CA GLY A 18 -23.05 10.96 -26.87
C GLY A 18 -22.53 11.88 -25.75
N LYS A 19 -21.47 11.48 -25.04
CA LYS A 19 -20.73 12.31 -24.08
C LYS A 19 -19.63 13.07 -24.80
N LYS A 20 -19.36 14.29 -24.38
CA LYS A 20 -18.35 15.19 -24.97
C LYS A 20 -17.20 15.45 -24.02
N LYS A 21 -17.48 15.61 -22.72
CA LYS A 21 -16.47 15.80 -21.68
C LYS A 21 -16.57 14.69 -20.64
N VAL A 22 -15.51 13.91 -20.47
CA VAL A 22 -15.49 12.71 -19.60
C VAL A 22 -14.30 12.76 -18.66
N LEU A 23 -14.52 12.52 -17.37
CA LEU A 23 -13.44 12.37 -16.39
C LEU A 23 -13.13 10.89 -16.17
N THR A 24 -11.89 10.48 -16.39
CA THR A 24 -11.40 9.15 -16.00
C THR A 24 -10.82 9.21 -14.59
N VAL A 25 -11.41 8.49 -13.64
CA VAL A 25 -10.96 8.48 -12.25
C VAL A 25 -10.23 7.17 -11.95
N GLY A 26 -8.93 7.25 -11.68
CA GLY A 26 -8.08 6.14 -11.23
C GLY A 26 -8.24 5.81 -9.75
N CYS A 27 -7.90 4.57 -9.39
CA CYS A 27 -7.95 4.08 -8.00
C CYS A 27 -6.60 3.48 -7.59
N GLY A 28 -5.82 4.25 -6.84
CA GLY A 28 -4.39 4.04 -6.56
C GLY A 28 -4.00 2.86 -5.66
N THR A 29 -4.87 1.89 -5.42
CA THR A 29 -4.59 0.78 -4.48
C THR A 29 -4.82 -0.60 -5.08
N CYS A 30 -5.90 -1.31 -4.74
CA CYS A 30 -6.06 -2.72 -5.06
C CYS A 30 -5.98 -3.01 -6.56
N VAL A 31 -6.65 -2.20 -7.37
CA VAL A 31 -6.72 -2.39 -8.82
C VAL A 31 -5.48 -1.88 -9.56
N SER A 32 -4.68 -1.00 -8.94
CA SER A 32 -3.35 -0.65 -9.46
C SER A 32 -2.39 -1.83 -9.38
N VAL A 33 -2.47 -2.63 -8.30
CA VAL A 33 -1.58 -3.78 -8.10
C VAL A 33 -1.80 -4.86 -9.16
N CYS A 34 -3.02 -4.98 -9.71
CA CYS A 34 -3.30 -5.88 -10.83
C CYS A 34 -3.30 -5.17 -12.20
N PHE A 35 -2.68 -3.98 -12.30
CA PHE A 35 -2.52 -3.23 -13.54
C PHE A 35 -3.85 -2.97 -14.28
N ALA A 36 -4.91 -2.73 -13.53
CA ALA A 36 -6.25 -2.54 -14.11
C ALA A 36 -6.70 -1.08 -14.10
N GLY A 37 -6.39 -0.30 -13.05
CA GLY A 37 -7.01 1.03 -12.89
C GLY A 37 -6.26 2.06 -12.06
N GLY A 38 -4.93 1.96 -11.93
CA GLY A 38 -4.10 3.00 -11.30
C GLY A 38 -3.91 4.22 -12.20
N LYS A 39 -2.98 5.13 -11.82
CA LYS A 39 -2.65 6.36 -12.59
C LYS A 39 -2.27 6.01 -14.03
N LYS A 40 -1.34 5.06 -14.20
CA LYS A 40 -0.86 4.60 -15.52
C LYS A 40 -1.99 4.05 -16.39
N GLU A 41 -2.82 3.18 -15.83
CA GLU A 41 -3.93 2.57 -16.57
C GLU A 41 -5.03 3.57 -16.93
N SER A 42 -5.28 4.54 -16.04
CA SER A 42 -6.29 5.58 -16.25
C SER A 42 -5.87 6.55 -17.34
N SER A 43 -4.61 7.02 -17.32
CA SER A 43 -4.06 7.86 -18.40
C SER A 43 -4.01 7.11 -19.74
N ALA A 44 -3.61 5.82 -19.74
CA ALA A 44 -3.64 5.01 -20.95
C ALA A 44 -5.07 4.83 -21.50
N MET A 45 -6.05 4.60 -20.62
CA MET A 45 -7.46 4.54 -21.01
C MET A 45 -7.95 5.87 -21.58
N ALA A 46 -7.63 7.00 -20.93
CA ALA A 46 -7.99 8.33 -21.41
C ALA A 46 -7.43 8.61 -22.81
N ALA A 47 -6.13 8.37 -23.02
CA ALA A 47 -5.50 8.50 -24.34
C ALA A 47 -6.13 7.57 -25.40
N THR A 48 -6.46 6.33 -25.02
CA THR A 48 -7.13 5.37 -25.91
C THR A 48 -8.52 5.87 -26.32
N LEU A 49 -9.29 6.42 -25.38
CA LEU A 49 -10.62 6.96 -25.65
C LEU A 49 -10.57 8.20 -26.56
N ARG A 50 -9.66 9.13 -26.32
CA ARG A 50 -9.44 10.30 -27.22
C ARG A 50 -9.09 9.84 -28.64
N THR A 51 -8.18 8.88 -28.76
CA THR A 51 -7.76 8.33 -30.06
C THR A 51 -8.90 7.63 -30.79
N ALA A 52 -9.68 6.81 -30.07
CA ALA A 52 -10.80 6.08 -30.64
C ALA A 52 -11.94 7.02 -31.09
N ALA A 53 -12.24 8.06 -30.31
CA ALA A 53 -13.21 9.08 -30.68
C ALA A 53 -12.77 9.86 -31.94
N ALA A 54 -11.51 10.27 -32.02
CA ALA A 54 -10.96 10.94 -33.19
C ALA A 54 -11.05 10.07 -34.46
N ALA A 55 -10.79 8.77 -34.34
CA ALA A 55 -10.93 7.82 -35.46
C ALA A 55 -12.39 7.67 -35.94
N GLU A 56 -13.36 7.89 -35.05
CA GLU A 56 -14.80 7.87 -35.36
C GLU A 56 -15.36 9.25 -35.76
N GLY A 57 -14.50 10.28 -35.84
CA GLY A 57 -14.90 11.66 -36.15
C GLY A 57 -15.74 12.32 -35.04
N GLN A 58 -15.57 11.87 -33.80
CA GLN A 58 -16.24 12.42 -32.61
C GLN A 58 -15.27 13.30 -31.83
N GLU A 59 -15.74 14.46 -31.37
CA GLU A 59 -15.03 15.25 -30.37
C GLU A 59 -15.34 14.71 -28.98
N LEU A 60 -14.31 14.16 -28.32
CA LEU A 60 -14.36 13.69 -26.94
C LEU A 60 -13.16 14.24 -26.19
N GLU A 61 -13.43 15.17 -25.28
CA GLU A 61 -12.51 15.61 -24.25
C GLU A 61 -12.53 14.59 -23.13
N VAL A 62 -11.37 14.06 -22.81
CA VAL A 62 -11.18 13.18 -21.65
C VAL A 62 -10.18 13.88 -20.76
N GLU A 63 -10.45 13.95 -19.47
CA GLU A 63 -9.49 14.35 -18.44
C GLU A 63 -9.26 13.17 -17.49
N GLU A 64 -8.24 13.25 -16.65
CA GLU A 64 -7.89 12.17 -15.74
C GLU A 64 -7.49 12.68 -14.36
N VAL A 65 -7.86 11.92 -13.34
CA VAL A 65 -7.46 12.16 -11.96
C VAL A 65 -7.33 10.81 -11.26
N THR A 66 -6.42 10.68 -10.30
CA THR A 66 -6.30 9.43 -9.52
C THR A 66 -6.43 9.73 -8.04
N VAL A 67 -7.38 9.06 -7.38
CA VAL A 67 -7.52 9.10 -5.93
C VAL A 67 -6.96 7.84 -5.29
N GLN A 68 -6.60 7.91 -4.01
CA GLN A 68 -6.01 6.76 -3.31
C GLN A 68 -6.99 5.57 -3.27
N ARG A 69 -8.25 5.80 -2.88
CA ARG A 69 -9.31 4.78 -2.94
C ARG A 69 -10.66 5.42 -3.27
N GLN A 70 -11.31 4.93 -4.31
CA GLN A 70 -12.66 5.40 -4.65
C GLN A 70 -13.76 4.86 -3.72
N CYS A 71 -13.49 3.77 -2.99
CA CYS A 71 -14.44 3.17 -2.04
C CYS A 71 -14.45 3.82 -0.64
N VAL A 72 -13.83 4.99 -0.50
CA VAL A 72 -13.71 5.73 0.75
C VAL A 72 -14.12 7.18 0.47
N GLN A 73 -15.12 7.66 1.20
CA GLN A 73 -15.80 8.95 0.95
C GLN A 73 -14.85 10.14 1.04
N GLU A 74 -13.89 10.08 1.95
CA GLU A 74 -12.91 11.12 2.22
C GLU A 74 -11.91 11.27 1.07
N PHE A 75 -11.47 10.17 0.47
CA PHE A 75 -10.51 10.21 -0.64
C PHE A 75 -11.13 10.65 -1.96
N VAL A 76 -12.46 10.57 -2.10
CA VAL A 76 -13.15 11.07 -3.29
C VAL A 76 -13.65 12.50 -3.13
N ALA A 77 -13.67 13.06 -1.91
CA ALA A 77 -14.16 14.42 -1.65
C ALA A 77 -13.53 15.53 -2.49
N PRO A 78 -12.23 15.50 -2.82
CA PRO A 78 -11.64 16.53 -3.70
C PRO A 78 -12.27 16.60 -5.09
N LEU A 79 -12.95 15.53 -5.55
CA LEU A 79 -13.62 15.52 -6.86
C LEU A 79 -14.88 16.40 -6.87
N GLU A 80 -15.44 16.75 -5.71
CA GLU A 80 -16.71 17.49 -5.61
C GLU A 80 -16.67 18.84 -6.31
N GLU A 81 -15.50 19.48 -6.38
CA GLU A 81 -15.33 20.81 -6.97
C GLU A 81 -15.47 20.80 -8.50
N SER A 82 -15.05 19.72 -9.18
CA SER A 82 -15.00 19.67 -10.65
C SER A 82 -15.90 18.62 -11.28
N ILE A 83 -16.39 17.63 -10.54
CA ILE A 83 -17.13 16.48 -11.10
C ILE A 83 -18.43 16.85 -11.83
N GLY A 84 -19.03 18.01 -11.49
CA GLY A 84 -20.22 18.52 -12.15
C GLY A 84 -19.99 19.08 -13.56
N GLU A 85 -18.74 19.30 -13.95
CA GLU A 85 -18.37 19.83 -15.27
C GLU A 85 -18.37 18.77 -16.37
N TYR A 86 -18.34 17.49 -15.99
CA TYR A 86 -18.22 16.37 -16.91
C TYR A 86 -19.58 15.75 -17.23
N ASP A 87 -19.79 15.37 -18.49
CA ASP A 87 -21.01 14.68 -18.92
C ASP A 87 -21.11 13.26 -18.31
N ALA A 88 -19.97 12.66 -17.98
CA ALA A 88 -19.85 11.37 -17.32
C ALA A 88 -18.46 11.19 -16.67
N VAL A 89 -18.40 10.31 -15.68
CA VAL A 89 -17.16 9.86 -15.05
C VAL A 89 -16.95 8.39 -15.36
N LEU A 90 -15.79 8.04 -15.92
CA LEU A 90 -15.33 6.67 -16.07
C LEU A 90 -14.48 6.27 -14.85
N SER A 91 -15.06 5.49 -13.95
CA SER A 91 -14.38 4.98 -12.76
C SER A 91 -13.53 3.76 -13.12
N MET A 92 -12.21 3.91 -13.03
CA MET A 92 -11.23 2.83 -13.13
C MET A 92 -11.02 2.14 -11.76
N ALA A 93 -12.11 1.94 -10.99
CA ALA A 93 -12.09 1.23 -9.72
C ALA A 93 -12.88 -0.08 -9.78
N CYS A 94 -12.78 -0.86 -8.70
CA CYS A 94 -13.70 -1.98 -8.48
C CYS A 94 -15.14 -1.48 -8.27
N GLY A 95 -16.11 -2.39 -8.35
CA GLY A 95 -17.53 -2.06 -8.24
C GLY A 95 -17.95 -1.39 -6.94
N VAL A 96 -17.17 -1.52 -5.85
CA VAL A 96 -17.41 -0.76 -4.61
C VAL A 96 -17.09 0.73 -4.81
N GLY A 97 -15.98 1.03 -5.50
CA GLY A 97 -15.59 2.41 -5.81
C GLY A 97 -16.59 3.10 -6.74
N VAL A 98 -17.03 2.38 -7.79
CA VAL A 98 -18.06 2.88 -8.72
C VAL A 98 -19.34 3.26 -7.98
N GLN A 99 -19.83 2.39 -7.09
CA GLN A 99 -21.03 2.65 -6.30
C GLN A 99 -20.84 3.80 -5.29
N THR A 100 -19.66 3.89 -4.67
CA THR A 100 -19.35 4.97 -3.71
C THR A 100 -19.40 6.33 -4.40
N LEU A 101 -18.82 6.44 -5.61
CA LEU A 101 -18.91 7.65 -6.42
C LEU A 101 -20.36 7.93 -6.86
N ALA A 102 -21.11 6.90 -7.29
CA ALA A 102 -22.50 7.07 -7.74
C ALA A 102 -23.44 7.53 -6.62
N GLU A 103 -23.22 7.05 -5.38
CA GLU A 103 -23.98 7.48 -4.21
C GLU A 103 -23.62 8.90 -3.77
N LYS A 104 -22.34 9.29 -3.88
CA LYS A 104 -21.88 10.62 -3.49
C LYS A 104 -22.25 11.70 -4.52
N TYR A 105 -22.03 11.42 -5.80
CA TYR A 105 -22.17 12.36 -6.92
C TYR A 105 -23.36 11.98 -7.79
N MET A 106 -24.56 12.18 -7.26
CA MET A 106 -25.81 11.69 -7.86
C MET A 106 -26.20 12.38 -9.18
N ASP A 107 -25.72 13.61 -9.40
CA ASP A 107 -26.05 14.40 -10.59
C ASP A 107 -25.17 14.07 -11.80
N THR A 108 -24.00 13.45 -11.57
CA THR A 108 -23.04 13.09 -12.62
C THR A 108 -23.07 11.57 -12.89
N PRO A 109 -23.28 11.11 -14.14
CA PRO A 109 -23.27 9.68 -14.46
C PRO A 109 -21.92 9.02 -14.17
N ILE A 110 -21.89 8.06 -13.25
CA ILE A 110 -20.70 7.26 -12.94
C ILE A 110 -20.76 5.92 -13.66
N LEU A 111 -19.75 5.64 -14.48
CA LEU A 111 -19.67 4.48 -15.36
C LEU A 111 -18.49 3.58 -14.95
N PRO A 112 -18.67 2.25 -14.90
CA PRO A 112 -17.59 1.33 -14.56
C PRO A 112 -16.62 1.18 -15.73
N GLY A 113 -15.32 1.38 -15.51
CA GLY A 113 -14.26 1.05 -16.46
C GLY A 113 -13.69 -0.36 -16.28
N LEU A 114 -13.95 -1.00 -15.14
CA LEU A 114 -13.42 -2.32 -14.79
C LEU A 114 -14.52 -3.35 -14.51
N ASP A 115 -14.21 -4.61 -14.75
CA ASP A 115 -14.91 -5.76 -14.19
C ASP A 115 -14.21 -6.25 -12.92
N THR A 116 -14.95 -6.30 -11.81
CA THR A 116 -14.42 -6.80 -10.54
C THR A 116 -14.54 -8.31 -10.50
N ASN A 117 -13.40 -8.98 -10.39
CA ASN A 117 -13.34 -10.44 -10.45
C ASN A 117 -13.44 -11.05 -9.05
N PHE A 118 -12.39 -10.97 -8.24
CA PHE A 118 -12.32 -11.69 -6.98
C PHE A 118 -11.35 -11.07 -5.96
N MET A 119 -11.38 -11.56 -4.71
CA MET A 119 -10.37 -11.19 -3.71
C MET A 119 -9.20 -12.17 -3.78
N GLY A 120 -8.10 -11.69 -4.33
CA GLY A 120 -6.95 -12.51 -4.67
C GLY A 120 -5.63 -12.04 -4.07
N GLN A 121 -4.58 -12.73 -4.50
CA GLN A 121 -3.18 -12.35 -4.30
C GLN A 121 -2.40 -12.59 -5.61
N PRO A 122 -1.29 -11.86 -5.85
CA PRO A 122 -0.36 -12.21 -6.91
C PRO A 122 0.38 -13.49 -6.55
N THR A 123 0.46 -14.44 -7.47
CA THR A 123 1.29 -15.65 -7.32
C THR A 123 2.54 -15.59 -8.16
N GLU A 124 2.45 -14.96 -9.33
CA GLU A 124 3.55 -14.68 -10.25
C GLU A 124 3.31 -13.31 -10.90
N PRO A 125 4.33 -12.67 -11.50
CA PRO A 125 4.13 -11.44 -12.26
C PRO A 125 3.06 -11.64 -13.35
N GLY A 126 1.97 -10.87 -13.29
CA GLY A 126 0.87 -11.01 -14.23
C GLY A 126 -0.16 -12.10 -13.90
N VAL A 127 0.02 -12.86 -12.82
CA VAL A 127 -0.87 -13.95 -12.42
C VAL A 127 -1.46 -13.68 -11.03
N TRP A 128 -2.78 -13.62 -10.96
CA TRP A 128 -3.53 -13.49 -9.70
C TRP A 128 -4.43 -14.70 -9.50
N GLU A 129 -4.41 -15.21 -8.28
CA GLU A 129 -5.30 -16.31 -7.88
C GLU A 129 -6.23 -15.88 -6.75
N GLU A 130 -7.43 -16.43 -6.77
CA GLU A 130 -8.40 -16.21 -5.71
C GLU A 130 -7.91 -16.78 -4.37
N ARG A 131 -8.16 -16.03 -3.29
CA ARG A 131 -7.77 -16.41 -1.92
C ARG A 131 -8.90 -16.31 -0.91
N CYS A 132 -9.91 -15.48 -1.18
CA CYS A 132 -11.04 -15.32 -0.28
C CYS A 132 -12.33 -15.05 -1.05
N VAL A 133 -13.43 -15.71 -0.66
CA VAL A 133 -14.79 -15.40 -1.14
C VAL A 133 -15.50 -14.39 -0.23
N GLY A 134 -14.91 -14.10 0.94
CA GLY A 134 -15.46 -13.17 1.93
C GLY A 134 -16.79 -13.64 2.50
N CYS A 135 -16.87 -14.90 2.95
CA CYS A 135 -18.10 -15.52 3.47
C CYS A 135 -18.54 -15.03 4.86
N GLY A 136 -17.74 -14.21 5.55
CA GLY A 136 -18.07 -13.65 6.86
C GLY A 136 -17.89 -14.60 8.06
N ASN A 137 -17.51 -15.86 7.81
CA ASN A 137 -17.23 -16.85 8.84
C ASN A 137 -15.85 -17.47 8.53
N CYS A 138 -14.79 -16.91 9.11
CA CYS A 138 -13.42 -17.37 8.84
C CYS A 138 -13.20 -18.77 9.45
N VAL A 139 -12.33 -19.56 8.81
CA VAL A 139 -11.95 -20.92 9.26
C VAL A 139 -10.43 -21.13 9.22
N LEU A 140 -9.67 -20.05 9.02
CA LEU A 140 -8.24 -20.12 8.78
C LEU A 140 -7.44 -20.50 10.03
N GLU A 141 -8.04 -20.35 11.20
CA GLU A 141 -7.46 -20.69 12.50
C GLU A 141 -7.09 -22.17 12.61
N TYR A 142 -7.92 -23.08 12.09
CA TYR A 142 -7.68 -24.53 12.16
C TYR A 142 -7.15 -25.11 10.84
N THR A 143 -7.11 -24.33 9.76
CA THR A 143 -6.58 -24.78 8.46
C THR A 143 -5.18 -24.25 8.16
N GLY A 144 -4.41 -23.89 9.19
CA GLY A 144 -3.04 -23.43 9.03
C GLY A 144 -2.93 -22.17 8.15
N GLY A 145 -3.92 -21.29 8.20
CA GLY A 145 -3.95 -20.05 7.42
C GLY A 145 -4.40 -20.21 5.96
N LEU A 146 -4.81 -21.40 5.51
CA LEU A 146 -5.18 -21.64 4.11
C LEU A 146 -6.68 -21.90 3.94
N CYS A 147 -7.35 -21.10 3.11
CA CYS A 147 -8.81 -21.19 2.94
C CYS A 147 -9.22 -22.46 2.18
N PRO A 148 -9.92 -23.43 2.79
CA PRO A 148 -10.40 -24.61 2.08
C PRO A 148 -11.67 -24.34 1.29
N ILE A 149 -12.39 -23.25 1.60
CA ILE A 149 -13.63 -22.87 0.90
C ILE A 149 -13.30 -22.32 -0.49
N THR A 150 -12.40 -21.35 -0.54
CA THR A 150 -12.06 -20.66 -1.79
C THR A 150 -11.11 -21.49 -2.65
N ARG A 151 -10.17 -22.22 -2.04
CA ARG A 151 -9.10 -22.91 -2.78
C ARG A 151 -9.37 -24.39 -3.03
N CYS A 152 -10.52 -24.92 -2.57
CA CYS A 152 -11.01 -26.24 -2.98
C CYS A 152 -12.18 -26.04 -3.96
N PRO A 153 -12.12 -26.57 -5.20
CA PRO A 153 -13.24 -26.52 -6.13
C PRO A 153 -14.54 -27.12 -5.56
N LYS A 154 -14.42 -28.07 -4.62
CA LYS A 154 -15.54 -28.71 -3.92
C LYS A 154 -15.91 -28.05 -2.59
N GLN A 155 -15.17 -27.01 -2.18
CA GLN A 155 -15.39 -26.23 -0.96
C GLN A 155 -15.47 -27.08 0.32
N LEU A 156 -14.72 -28.19 0.37
CA LEU A 156 -14.75 -29.15 1.48
C LEU A 156 -14.09 -28.59 2.74
N GLN A 157 -14.73 -28.78 3.89
CA GLN A 157 -14.33 -28.19 5.17
C GLN A 157 -13.63 -29.14 6.15
N ASN A 158 -13.85 -30.44 5.99
CA ASN A 158 -13.39 -31.47 6.92
C ASN A 158 -12.47 -32.46 6.20
N GLY A 159 -11.39 -31.96 5.61
CA GLY A 159 -10.38 -32.78 4.95
C GLY A 159 -10.51 -32.90 3.43
N PRO A 160 -9.51 -33.57 2.80
CA PRO A 160 -9.50 -33.80 1.37
C PRO A 160 -10.65 -34.71 0.93
N CYS A 161 -11.01 -34.61 -0.34
CA CYS A 161 -11.84 -35.60 -1.00
C CYS A 161 -11.08 -36.93 -1.16
N GLY A 162 -11.82 -38.02 -1.41
CA GLY A 162 -11.21 -39.32 -1.71
C GLY A 162 -10.47 -39.39 -3.06
N GLY A 163 -10.62 -38.38 -3.92
CA GLY A 163 -10.01 -38.34 -5.25
C GLY A 163 -8.70 -37.55 -5.34
N SER A 164 -8.26 -36.85 -4.29
CA SER A 164 -6.98 -36.14 -4.34
C SER A 164 -5.81 -37.13 -4.28
N GLU A 165 -4.91 -37.06 -5.25
CA GLU A 165 -3.80 -37.99 -5.39
C GLU A 165 -2.49 -37.23 -5.61
N GLY A 166 -1.39 -37.73 -5.01
CA GLY A 166 -0.06 -37.12 -5.20
C GLY A 166 0.05 -35.67 -4.74
N GLY A 167 -0.86 -35.20 -3.87
CA GLY A 167 -0.94 -33.80 -3.45
C GLY A 167 -1.68 -32.88 -4.44
N MET A 168 -2.31 -33.43 -5.49
CA MET A 168 -3.03 -32.68 -6.52
C MET A 168 -4.57 -32.86 -6.40
N CYS A 169 -5.32 -31.92 -6.98
CA CYS A 169 -6.77 -31.91 -6.97
C CYS A 169 -7.35 -32.93 -7.96
N GLU A 170 -8.49 -33.56 -7.61
CA GLU A 170 -9.19 -34.50 -8.49
C GLU A 170 -9.93 -33.80 -9.65
N VAL A 171 -10.37 -32.56 -9.44
CA VAL A 171 -11.16 -31.81 -10.42
C VAL A 171 -10.27 -31.32 -11.56
N ASP A 172 -9.04 -30.94 -11.21
CA ASP A 172 -8.02 -30.51 -12.14
C ASP A 172 -6.64 -30.89 -11.57
N PRO A 173 -5.95 -31.88 -12.17
CA PRO A 173 -4.64 -32.32 -11.72
C PRO A 173 -3.53 -31.26 -11.81
N SER A 174 -3.76 -30.11 -12.45
CA SER A 174 -2.83 -28.97 -12.43
C SER A 174 -2.93 -28.15 -11.13
N ILE A 175 -4.03 -28.29 -10.38
CA ILE A 175 -4.29 -27.54 -9.15
C ILE A 175 -3.75 -28.33 -7.94
N PRO A 176 -2.86 -27.77 -7.12
CA PRO A 176 -2.45 -28.41 -5.88
C PRO A 176 -3.62 -28.57 -4.91
N CYS A 177 -3.77 -29.75 -4.32
CA CYS A 177 -4.80 -30.00 -3.32
C CYS A 177 -4.56 -29.11 -2.09
N ILE A 178 -5.54 -28.25 -1.79
CA ILE A 178 -5.45 -27.35 -0.64
C ILE A 178 -5.29 -28.11 0.68
N TRP A 179 -5.96 -29.25 0.84
CA TRP A 179 -5.88 -30.07 2.04
C TRP A 179 -4.52 -30.75 2.22
N SER A 180 -3.87 -31.13 1.13
CA SER A 180 -2.47 -31.59 1.19
C SER A 180 -1.55 -30.47 1.69
N LYS A 181 -1.76 -29.23 1.24
CA LYS A 181 -1.01 -28.06 1.73
C LYS A 181 -1.32 -27.73 3.20
N ILE A 182 -2.58 -27.79 3.61
CA ILE A 182 -3.01 -27.58 5.00
C ILE A 182 -2.30 -28.59 5.91
N TRP A 183 -2.38 -29.88 5.58
CA TRP A 183 -1.71 -30.93 6.34
C TRP A 183 -0.21 -30.69 6.42
N THR A 184 0.44 -30.37 5.29
CA THR A 184 1.89 -30.09 5.26
C THR A 184 2.29 -28.93 6.18
N ILE A 185 1.50 -27.86 6.25
CA ILE A 185 1.77 -26.73 7.14
C ILE A 185 1.60 -27.14 8.61
N LEU A 186 0.50 -27.81 8.94
CA LEU A 186 0.20 -28.21 10.32
C LEU A 186 1.17 -29.29 10.84
N ASP A 187 1.60 -30.21 9.98
CA ASP A 187 2.63 -31.21 10.28
C ASP A 187 3.98 -30.55 10.61
N ARG A 188 4.40 -29.58 9.79
CA ARG A 188 5.61 -28.77 10.06
C ARG A 188 5.52 -27.96 11.35
N GLN A 189 4.32 -27.59 11.78
CA GLN A 189 4.07 -26.89 13.04
C GLN A 189 3.92 -27.85 14.23
N GLY A 190 3.90 -29.16 14.00
CA GLY A 190 3.71 -30.17 15.04
C GLY A 190 2.28 -30.24 15.61
N ILE A 191 1.28 -29.77 14.86
CA ILE A 191 -0.13 -29.69 15.31
C ILE A 191 -1.11 -30.37 14.33
N ALA A 192 -0.64 -31.30 13.50
CA ALA A 192 -1.48 -32.00 12.51
C ALA A 192 -2.65 -32.76 13.13
N ASP A 193 -2.53 -33.23 14.38
CA ASP A 193 -3.59 -33.94 15.09
C ASP A 193 -4.87 -33.11 15.28
N SER A 194 -4.76 -31.77 15.26
CA SER A 194 -5.92 -30.87 15.31
C SER A 194 -6.90 -31.06 14.15
N LEU A 195 -6.45 -31.64 13.02
CA LEU A 195 -7.33 -31.96 11.90
C LEU A 195 -8.33 -33.09 12.20
N MET A 196 -8.14 -33.82 13.30
CA MET A 196 -9.08 -34.85 13.75
C MET A 196 -10.32 -34.25 14.42
N ASP A 197 -10.29 -32.96 14.75
CA ASP A 197 -11.44 -32.26 15.32
C ASP A 197 -12.49 -31.99 14.24
N ILE A 198 -13.69 -32.58 14.42
CA ILE A 198 -14.81 -32.40 13.50
C ILE A 198 -15.33 -30.98 13.58
N GLN A 199 -15.30 -30.25 12.47
CA GLN A 199 -15.86 -28.91 12.40
C GLN A 199 -17.36 -28.97 12.14
N PRO A 200 -18.15 -28.12 12.82
CA PRO A 200 -19.57 -28.00 12.55
C PRO A 200 -19.81 -27.56 11.10
N PRO A 201 -21.00 -27.81 10.54
CA PRO A 201 -21.37 -27.24 9.25
C PRO A 201 -21.18 -25.72 9.26
N LYS A 202 -20.45 -25.20 8.26
CA LYS A 202 -20.27 -23.76 8.11
C LYS A 202 -21.58 -23.01 8.13
N ASP A 203 -21.58 -21.92 8.90
CA ASP A 203 -22.65 -20.95 8.85
C ASP A 203 -22.52 -20.09 7.58
N TRP A 204 -23.51 -20.25 6.69
CA TRP A 204 -23.61 -19.48 5.46
C TRP A 204 -24.55 -18.27 5.59
N SER A 205 -25.18 -18.06 6.74
CA SER A 205 -26.05 -16.90 6.99
C SER A 205 -25.32 -15.57 6.84
N THR A 206 -24.00 -15.57 7.12
CA THR A 206 -23.09 -14.42 6.94
C THR A 206 -22.52 -14.28 5.52
N SER A 207 -22.86 -15.21 4.61
CA SER A 207 -22.37 -15.22 3.23
C SER A 207 -23.28 -14.42 2.29
N ARG A 208 -22.91 -14.34 1.00
CA ARG A 208 -23.74 -13.72 -0.04
C ARG A 208 -24.97 -14.62 -0.28
N GLY A 209 -26.17 -14.19 0.13
CA GLY A 209 -27.41 -14.92 -0.13
C GLY A 209 -28.59 -14.63 0.81
N GLY A 210 -28.35 -14.14 2.03
CA GLY A 210 -29.42 -13.86 3.00
C GLY A 210 -29.97 -12.43 2.96
N SER A 211 -29.09 -11.43 3.06
CA SER A 211 -29.43 -10.00 3.00
C SER A 211 -28.16 -9.15 2.75
N MET A 212 -28.31 -7.83 2.59
CA MET A 212 -27.18 -6.92 2.53
C MET A 212 -26.43 -6.94 3.87
N ARG A 213 -25.17 -7.34 3.84
CA ARG A 213 -24.35 -7.51 5.05
C ARG A 213 -23.89 -6.17 5.56
N ARG A 214 -23.94 -5.99 6.89
CA ARG A 214 -23.50 -4.79 7.59
C ARG A 214 -22.68 -5.17 8.81
N VAL A 215 -21.57 -4.48 9.00
CA VAL A 215 -20.76 -4.54 10.22
C VAL A 215 -20.68 -3.13 10.78
N VAL A 216 -20.94 -2.98 12.08
CA VAL A 216 -20.76 -1.71 12.80
C VAL A 216 -19.63 -1.94 13.80
N VAL A 217 -18.51 -1.27 13.60
CA VAL A 217 -17.37 -1.31 14.51
C VAL A 217 -17.60 -0.20 15.54
N GLY A 218 -18.30 -0.51 16.63
CA GLY A 218 -18.58 0.45 17.72
C GLY A 218 -19.52 1.60 17.36
N ASP A 219 -20.31 2.05 18.32
CA ASP A 219 -21.18 3.23 18.13
C ASP A 219 -20.43 4.55 18.33
N ASP A 220 -19.30 4.49 19.04
CA ASP A 220 -18.36 5.58 19.30
C ASP A 220 -17.50 5.96 18.08
N LEU A 221 -17.41 5.09 17.07
CA LEU A 221 -16.75 5.39 15.79
C LEU A 221 -17.69 5.97 14.72
N ARG A 222 -18.98 6.17 15.02
CA ARG A 222 -19.94 6.76 14.07
C ARG A 222 -19.64 8.24 13.85
N GLN A 223 -18.80 8.56 12.86
CA GLN A 223 -18.68 9.81 12.07
C GLN A 223 -19.01 11.18 12.73
N GLN A 224 -19.01 11.33 14.05
CA GLN A 224 -18.82 12.62 14.70
C GLN A 224 -17.35 13.03 14.52
N ALA A 225 -16.41 12.09 14.70
CA ALA A 225 -15.00 12.33 14.46
C ALA A 225 -14.65 12.62 12.99
N ALA A 226 -15.35 12.06 12.00
CA ALA A 226 -15.08 12.31 10.58
C ALA A 226 -15.67 13.66 10.11
N ARG A 227 -16.85 14.05 10.62
CA ARG A 227 -17.41 15.40 10.41
C ARG A 227 -16.59 16.46 11.15
N GLU A 228 -16.21 16.19 12.40
CA GLU A 228 -15.30 17.05 13.16
C GLU A 228 -13.88 17.06 12.60
N ALA A 229 -13.39 16.03 11.90
CA ALA A 229 -12.07 16.04 11.25
C ALA A 229 -12.10 16.67 9.85
N GLY A 230 -13.26 16.66 9.18
CA GLY A 230 -13.50 17.49 7.98
C GLY A 230 -13.66 18.97 8.33
N GLU A 231 -14.28 19.29 9.47
CA GLU A 231 -14.39 20.66 10.00
C GLU A 231 -13.14 21.09 10.81
N ARG A 232 -12.37 20.15 11.36
CA ARG A 232 -11.04 20.32 11.98
C ARG A 232 -9.98 19.62 11.15
N ALA A 233 -9.90 19.96 9.88
CA ALA A 233 -8.64 19.94 9.14
C ALA A 233 -7.65 21.01 9.66
N THR A 234 -7.64 21.21 10.98
CA THR A 234 -6.48 21.55 11.78
C THR A 234 -6.32 20.40 12.78
N THR A 235 -5.41 19.49 12.42
CA THR A 235 -4.66 18.59 13.31
C THR A 235 -5.37 18.06 14.57
N VAL A 236 -5.94 16.86 14.47
CA VAL A 236 -6.13 15.99 15.65
C VAL A 236 -5.30 14.72 15.48
N LYS A 237 -4.24 14.60 16.30
CA LYS A 237 -3.43 13.39 16.45
C LYS A 237 -4.26 12.31 17.15
N VAL A 238 -4.52 11.20 16.46
CA VAL A 238 -5.10 9.99 17.06
C VAL A 238 -3.97 9.17 17.70
N ALA A 239 -4.09 8.87 18.99
CA ALA A 239 -3.11 8.11 19.76
C ALA A 239 -3.22 6.59 19.51
N LEU A 240 -2.07 5.91 19.46
CA LEU A 240 -1.95 4.45 19.33
C LEU A 240 -2.45 3.71 20.60
N PRO A 241 -3.00 2.49 20.47
CA PRO A 241 -3.49 1.72 21.61
C PRO A 241 -2.34 1.29 22.54
N GLN A 242 -2.53 1.51 23.84
CA GLN A 242 -1.53 1.20 24.86
C GLN A 242 -1.58 -0.29 25.24
N SER A 243 -0.45 -0.98 25.08
CA SER A 243 -0.21 -2.33 25.60
C SER A 243 0.21 -2.25 27.08
N PRO A 244 -0.15 -3.22 27.95
CA PRO A 244 0.05 -3.11 29.39
C PRO A 244 1.50 -3.45 29.75
N MET A 245 2.37 -2.45 29.80
CA MET A 245 3.67 -2.56 30.43
C MET A 245 3.76 -1.62 31.63
N LYS A 246 4.22 -2.18 32.75
CA LYS A 246 4.49 -1.55 34.04
C LYS A 246 5.17 -0.17 33.87
N PRO A 247 4.88 0.79 34.76
CA PRO A 247 5.41 2.14 34.64
C PRO A 247 6.93 2.11 34.85
N ALA A 248 7.68 2.37 33.77
CA ALA A 248 9.04 2.85 33.89
C ALA A 248 8.97 4.33 34.31
N ALA A 249 9.80 4.69 35.29
CA ALA A 249 9.85 6.01 35.87
C ALA A 249 10.01 7.11 34.80
N SER A 250 9.29 8.22 34.98
CA SER A 250 9.37 9.40 34.12
C SER A 250 10.82 9.86 33.91
N PRO A 251 11.30 10.00 32.67
CA PRO A 251 12.48 10.80 32.41
C PRO A 251 12.09 12.27 32.56
N GLN A 252 12.81 12.93 33.45
CA GLN A 252 12.77 14.38 33.61
C GLN A 252 13.18 15.04 32.30
N THR A 253 12.51 16.13 31.94
CA THR A 253 12.90 17.02 30.85
C THR A 253 14.20 17.73 31.21
N PRO A 254 15.17 17.81 30.28
CA PRO A 254 15.89 19.05 30.02
C PRO A 254 15.57 19.46 28.58
N SER A 255 14.86 20.56 28.31
CA SER A 255 15.45 21.90 28.21
C SER A 255 16.91 21.81 27.81
N ASP A 256 17.18 21.83 26.51
CA ASP A 256 17.89 22.93 25.85
C ASP A 256 17.94 22.60 24.34
N ALA A 257 17.30 23.43 23.52
CA ALA A 257 17.47 23.38 22.07
C ALA A 257 18.89 23.88 21.79
N ILE A 258 19.77 22.96 21.40
CA ILE A 258 21.15 23.26 21.03
C ILE A 258 21.11 23.83 19.60
N GLU A 259 21.76 24.97 19.37
CA GLU A 259 21.90 25.54 18.02
C GLU A 259 22.73 24.59 17.13
N LEU A 260 22.33 24.41 15.88
CA LEU A 260 23.07 23.61 14.89
C LEU A 260 24.38 24.35 14.57
N ASP A 261 25.51 23.75 14.95
CA ASP A 261 26.84 24.32 14.75
C ASP A 261 27.85 23.23 14.33
N ASP A 262 29.11 23.62 14.14
CA ASP A 262 30.20 22.74 13.70
C ASP A 262 30.67 21.75 14.79
N THR A 263 29.89 21.54 15.87
CA THR A 263 30.31 20.76 17.03
C THR A 263 29.87 19.30 16.98
N TRP A 264 30.63 18.46 17.69
CA TRP A 264 30.34 17.05 17.83
C TRP A 264 29.30 16.83 18.91
N HIS A 265 28.15 16.29 18.53
CA HIS A 265 27.09 15.95 19.47
C HIS A 265 27.07 14.44 19.72
N ARG A 266 26.80 14.06 20.97
CA ARG A 266 26.68 12.66 21.36
C ARG A 266 25.35 12.10 20.87
N ALA A 267 25.41 11.02 20.08
CA ALA A 267 24.24 10.32 19.58
C ALA A 267 23.82 9.19 20.53
N CYS A 268 24.62 8.13 20.63
CA CYS A 268 24.34 6.97 21.48
C CYS A 268 25.64 6.28 21.95
N SER A 269 25.52 5.27 22.82
CA SER A 269 26.66 4.40 23.12
C SER A 269 26.81 3.32 22.04
N LEU A 270 28.05 2.88 21.79
CA LEU A 270 28.33 1.76 20.89
C LEU A 270 27.59 0.47 21.31
N ALA A 271 27.32 0.29 22.60
CA ALA A 271 26.56 -0.86 23.12
C ALA A 271 25.11 -0.90 22.61
N ASP A 272 24.53 0.26 22.32
CA ASP A 272 23.16 0.38 21.81
C ASP A 272 23.08 0.18 20.28
N LEU A 273 24.24 0.03 19.62
CA LEU A 273 24.37 -0.07 18.17
C LEU A 273 25.04 -1.39 17.73
N PRO A 274 24.32 -2.52 17.77
CA PRO A 274 24.80 -3.77 17.19
C PRO A 274 25.17 -3.59 15.71
N GLU A 275 26.22 -4.29 15.28
CA GLU A 275 26.70 -4.24 13.90
C GLU A 275 25.58 -4.58 12.89
N GLY A 276 25.46 -3.77 11.84
CA GLY A 276 24.48 -3.95 10.77
C GLY A 276 23.05 -3.53 11.11
N LYS A 277 22.79 -2.92 12.27
CA LYS A 277 21.46 -2.38 12.61
C LYS A 277 21.39 -0.87 12.38
N LEU A 278 20.24 -0.45 11.84
CA LEU A 278 19.86 0.95 11.74
C LEU A 278 19.25 1.41 13.06
N HIS A 279 19.83 2.46 13.65
CA HIS A 279 19.35 3.03 14.91
C HIS A 279 19.02 4.50 14.72
N ARG A 280 17.74 4.86 14.89
CA ARG A 280 17.30 6.25 14.84
C ARG A 280 17.55 6.94 16.17
N VAL A 281 18.15 8.12 16.12
CA VAL A 281 18.46 8.95 17.29
C VAL A 281 18.27 10.43 16.93
N SER A 282 17.85 11.23 17.91
CA SER A 282 17.73 12.68 17.74
C SER A 282 19.00 13.35 18.27
N VAL A 283 19.66 14.11 17.41
CA VAL A 283 20.90 14.84 17.70
C VAL A 283 20.66 16.32 17.40
N ALA A 284 20.85 17.18 18.40
CA ALA A 284 20.55 18.62 18.30
C ALA A 284 19.13 18.94 17.76
N GLY A 285 18.15 18.07 18.05
CA GLY A 285 16.77 18.21 17.59
C GLY A 285 16.47 17.67 16.18
N ILE A 286 17.50 17.20 15.45
CA ILE A 286 17.36 16.57 14.14
C ILE A 286 17.40 15.05 14.29
N ASP A 287 16.48 14.37 13.62
CA ASP A 287 16.51 12.91 13.55
C ASP A 287 17.56 12.43 12.56
N VAL A 288 18.42 11.51 13.00
CA VAL A 288 19.43 10.85 12.18
C VAL A 288 19.39 9.34 12.41
N ILE A 289 19.73 8.56 11.38
CA ILE A 289 20.02 7.14 11.53
C ILE A 289 21.52 6.96 11.66
N VAL A 290 21.93 6.22 12.69
CA VAL A 290 23.32 5.82 12.89
C VAL A 290 23.42 4.31 12.74
N THR A 291 24.51 3.84 12.13
CA THR A 291 24.79 2.42 11.96
C THR A 291 26.26 2.12 12.17
N ASN A 292 26.52 0.94 12.76
CA ASN A 292 27.84 0.39 12.94
C ASN A 292 28.11 -0.66 11.85
N LEU A 293 29.16 -0.47 11.05
CA LEU A 293 29.60 -1.39 9.99
C LEU A 293 30.83 -2.23 10.39
N GLY A 294 31.16 -2.25 11.69
CA GLY A 294 32.28 -2.98 12.28
C GLY A 294 33.57 -2.18 12.27
N ASP A 295 33.97 -1.65 11.11
CA ASP A 295 35.19 -0.85 10.92
C ASP A 295 34.94 0.66 10.86
N CYS A 296 33.70 1.09 10.69
CA CYS A 296 33.32 2.50 10.66
C CYS A 296 31.88 2.73 11.10
N ILE A 297 31.61 3.94 11.59
CA ILE A 297 30.27 4.43 11.90
C ILE A 297 29.78 5.32 10.76
N ARG A 298 28.49 5.22 10.44
CA ARG A 298 27.83 6.06 9.46
C ARG A 298 26.57 6.66 10.04
N ALA A 299 26.34 7.94 9.74
CA ALA A 299 25.12 8.65 10.07
C ALA A 299 24.51 9.27 8.81
N PHE A 300 23.19 9.21 8.66
CA PHE A 300 22.47 9.72 7.50
C PHE A 300 21.02 10.08 7.86
N PRO A 301 20.32 10.87 7.02
CA PRO A 301 18.92 11.22 7.26
C PRO A 301 18.00 9.99 7.35
N PRO A 302 16.90 10.06 8.11
CA PRO A 302 16.03 8.92 8.34
C PRO A 302 15.14 8.57 7.14
N THR A 303 15.12 9.41 6.11
CA THR A 303 14.30 9.26 4.92
C THR A 303 15.12 8.89 3.69
N CYS A 304 14.52 8.10 2.82
CA CYS A 304 15.08 7.77 1.50
C CYS A 304 15.08 9.02 0.61
N PRO A 305 16.16 9.30 -0.16
CA PRO A 305 16.24 10.45 -1.07
C PRO A 305 15.32 10.34 -2.31
N HIS A 306 14.64 9.21 -2.50
CA HIS A 306 13.71 8.99 -3.60
C HIS A 306 12.30 9.55 -3.29
N LEU A 307 11.60 8.98 -2.31
CA LEU A 307 10.17 9.30 -2.03
C LEU A 307 9.88 9.29 -0.52
N ALA A 308 10.76 9.94 0.24
CA ALA A 308 10.65 10.16 1.69
C ALA A 308 10.37 8.92 2.55
N GLU A 309 10.71 7.73 2.06
CA GLU A 309 10.42 6.47 2.79
C GLU A 309 11.26 6.36 4.07
N PRO A 310 10.67 6.04 5.23
CA PRO A 310 11.41 5.87 6.49
C PRO A 310 12.37 4.66 6.46
N LEU A 311 13.67 4.92 6.39
CA LEU A 311 14.70 3.90 6.26
C LEU A 311 14.90 3.06 7.52
N VAL A 312 14.46 3.52 8.71
CA VAL A 312 14.52 2.70 9.92
C VAL A 312 13.55 1.51 9.87
N ASP A 313 12.42 1.68 9.16
CA ASP A 313 11.38 0.66 9.04
C ASP A 313 11.53 -0.15 7.74
N SER A 314 11.92 0.53 6.65
CA SER A 314 12.01 -0.06 5.31
C SER A 314 13.44 -0.36 4.85
N GLY A 315 14.46 -0.04 5.65
CA GLY A 315 15.86 -0.19 5.27
C GLY A 315 16.41 -1.54 5.68
N LEU A 316 16.94 -2.29 4.70
CA LEU A 316 17.71 -3.50 4.93
C LEU A 316 19.19 -3.20 4.75
N LEU A 317 19.97 -3.34 5.82
CA LEU A 317 21.42 -3.17 5.77
C LEU A 317 22.11 -4.54 5.85
N LYS A 318 22.92 -4.86 4.83
CA LYS A 318 23.73 -6.08 4.81
C LYS A 318 25.08 -5.81 4.17
N ASP A 319 26.16 -6.20 4.85
CA ASP A 319 27.55 -6.09 4.37
C ASP A 319 27.96 -4.65 3.95
N GLY A 320 27.34 -3.62 4.56
CA GLY A 320 27.56 -2.20 4.22
C GLY A 320 26.66 -1.66 3.11
N LEU A 321 25.85 -2.51 2.47
CA LEU A 321 24.88 -2.12 1.45
C LEU A 321 23.52 -1.87 2.10
N LEU A 322 23.09 -0.60 2.10
CA LEU A 322 21.75 -0.19 2.52
C LEU A 322 20.79 -0.33 1.34
N THR A 323 19.68 -1.04 1.51
CA THR A 323 18.62 -1.20 0.50
C THR A 323 17.28 -0.72 1.03
N CYS A 324 16.64 0.24 0.36
CA CYS A 324 15.27 0.64 0.65
C CYS A 324 14.29 -0.38 0.06
N THR A 325 13.45 -1.02 0.86
CA THR A 325 12.54 -2.10 0.40
C THR A 325 11.38 -1.61 -0.47
N LYS A 326 11.11 -0.30 -0.53
CA LYS A 326 10.00 0.26 -1.32
C LYS A 326 10.27 0.17 -2.82
N HIS A 327 11.40 0.68 -3.27
CA HIS A 327 11.78 0.76 -4.69
C HIS A 327 13.18 0.18 -4.97
N LEU A 328 13.78 -0.50 -4.00
CA LEU A 328 15.04 -1.23 -4.13
C LEU A 328 16.25 -0.35 -4.49
N TRP A 329 16.22 0.94 -4.13
CA TRP A 329 17.41 1.80 -4.23
C TRP A 329 18.45 1.36 -3.22
N GLN A 330 19.72 1.33 -3.65
CA GLN A 330 20.82 0.79 -2.88
C GLN A 330 21.99 1.77 -2.80
N TRP A 331 22.63 1.81 -1.64
CA TRP A 331 23.82 2.63 -1.41
C TRP A 331 24.84 1.84 -0.60
N ASP A 332 26.09 1.89 -1.02
CA ASP A 332 27.21 1.42 -0.22
C ASP A 332 27.56 2.51 0.80
N LEU A 333 27.24 2.27 2.08
CA LEU A 333 27.46 3.25 3.14
C LEU A 333 28.94 3.46 3.45
N ARG A 334 29.84 2.58 3.01
CA ARG A 334 31.28 2.72 3.25
C ARG A 334 31.88 3.79 2.35
N SER A 335 31.55 3.71 1.07
CA SER A 335 32.04 4.60 0.00
C SER A 335 31.11 5.78 -0.28
N GLY A 336 29.83 5.70 0.12
CA GLY A 336 28.78 6.63 -0.27
C GLY A 336 28.28 6.40 -1.71
N GLU A 337 28.78 5.38 -2.42
CA GLU A 337 28.43 5.13 -3.81
C GLU A 337 27.00 4.59 -3.95
N MET A 338 26.28 5.13 -4.93
CA MET A 338 25.02 4.57 -5.40
C MET A 338 25.26 3.23 -6.08
N LYS A 339 24.40 2.25 -5.82
CA LYS A 339 24.42 0.93 -6.45
C LYS A 339 23.03 0.61 -7.03
N GLY A 340 23.01 -0.25 -8.04
CA GLY A 340 21.76 -0.67 -8.68
C GLY A 340 21.06 0.48 -9.40
N ALA A 341 19.78 0.69 -9.08
CA ALA A 341 18.89 1.67 -9.73
C ALA A 341 18.79 3.01 -8.99
N ALA A 342 19.68 3.29 -8.03
CA ALA A 342 19.65 4.55 -7.30
C ALA A 342 20.16 5.70 -8.17
N GLU A 343 19.34 6.76 -8.29
CA GLU A 343 19.65 7.95 -9.10
C GLU A 343 20.07 9.15 -8.26
N ARG A 344 19.81 9.12 -6.94
CA ARG A 344 20.25 10.15 -5.98
C ARG A 344 21.04 9.54 -4.82
N PRO A 345 22.13 10.19 -4.35
CA PRO A 345 22.97 9.66 -3.29
C PRO A 345 22.27 9.79 -1.93
N VAL A 346 22.61 8.87 -1.00
CA VAL A 346 22.30 9.07 0.41
C VAL A 346 23.38 9.98 1.00
N ALA A 347 22.97 11.20 1.35
CA ALA A 347 23.85 12.13 2.04
C ALA A 347 24.24 11.59 3.44
N LEU A 348 25.49 11.79 3.83
CA LEU A 348 26.05 11.31 5.08
C LEU A 348 26.42 12.49 5.97
N TYR A 349 26.09 12.38 7.26
CA TYR A 349 26.65 13.23 8.30
C TYR A 349 28.03 12.69 8.72
N GLU A 350 28.90 13.58 9.20
CA GLU A 350 30.15 13.14 9.81
C GLU A 350 29.85 12.42 11.13
N ALA A 351 30.33 11.18 11.26
CA ALA A 351 30.17 10.36 12.44
C ALA A 351 31.50 9.74 12.84
N THR A 352 31.81 9.75 14.13
CA THR A 352 33.02 9.15 14.68
C THR A 352 32.72 8.46 16.01
N LEU A 353 33.65 7.62 16.44
CA LEU A 353 33.61 6.97 17.74
C LEU A 353 34.63 7.65 18.65
N ASN A 354 34.17 8.17 19.80
CA ASN A 354 35.04 8.72 20.83
C ASN A 354 34.92 7.89 22.11
N GLY A 355 35.83 6.94 22.29
CA GLY A 355 35.72 5.93 23.35
C GLY A 355 34.54 4.99 23.08
N ASP A 356 33.56 4.98 23.98
CA ASP A 356 32.34 4.16 23.85
C ASP A 356 31.13 4.96 23.33
N ASP A 357 31.31 6.25 23.05
CA ASP A 357 30.25 7.14 22.59
C ASP A 357 30.36 7.41 21.09
N VAL A 358 29.24 7.24 20.40
CA VAL A 358 29.07 7.59 19.00
C VAL A 358 28.75 9.08 18.92
N MET A 359 29.59 9.81 18.20
CA MET A 359 29.49 11.25 18.00
C MET A 359 29.09 11.54 16.56
N VAL A 360 28.13 12.45 16.37
CA VAL A 360 27.67 12.91 15.06
C VAL A 360 27.75 14.43 15.02
N LYS A 361 28.25 14.96 13.91
CA LYS A 361 28.34 16.39 13.64
C LYS A 361 27.19 16.78 12.72
N VAL A 362 26.37 17.74 13.15
CA VAL A 362 25.15 18.14 12.43
C VAL A 362 25.17 19.66 12.21
N GLU A 363 25.87 20.08 11.16
CA GLU A 363 26.00 21.50 10.80
C GLU A 363 24.67 22.10 10.29
N GLN A 364 23.88 21.28 9.58
CA GLN A 364 22.56 21.63 9.07
C GLN A 364 21.71 20.37 8.92
N GLU A 365 20.38 20.52 8.96
CA GLU A 365 19.48 19.42 8.61
C GLU A 365 19.61 19.09 7.13
N ILE A 366 20.04 17.87 6.82
CA ILE A 366 20.06 17.38 5.45
C ILE A 366 18.66 16.85 5.13
N THR A 367 17.90 17.67 4.40
CA THR A 367 16.65 17.28 3.76
C THR A 367 16.90 17.02 2.28
N TYR A 368 16.16 16.08 1.70
CA TYR A 368 16.16 15.91 0.26
C TYR A 368 15.03 16.75 -0.33
N ASP A 369 15.33 17.42 -1.44
CA ASP A 369 14.30 18.01 -2.27
C ASP A 369 13.60 16.86 -2.98
N TYR A 370 12.33 16.64 -2.66
CA TYR A 370 11.53 15.66 -3.37
C TYR A 370 10.84 16.44 -4.46
N ASP A 371 11.33 16.31 -5.70
CA ASP A 371 10.67 16.93 -6.84
C ASP A 371 9.20 16.50 -6.76
N ASP A 372 8.35 17.48 -6.48
CA ASP A 372 6.95 17.38 -6.84
C ASP A 372 6.97 17.29 -8.37
N GLU A 373 7.11 16.09 -8.94
CA GLU A 373 6.75 15.83 -10.34
C GLU A 373 5.23 15.96 -10.53
N ASP A 374 4.64 16.97 -9.91
CA ASP A 374 3.34 17.56 -10.19
C ASP A 374 3.50 19.05 -10.63
N ASP A 375 4.71 19.59 -10.77
CA ASP A 375 4.98 20.86 -11.49
C ASP A 375 5.67 20.59 -12.83
N PHE A 376 4.93 20.04 -13.81
CA PHE A 376 5.28 20.25 -15.21
C PHE A 376 4.84 21.67 -15.57
N ASP A 377 5.79 22.62 -15.58
CA ASP A 377 5.56 23.97 -16.09
C ASP A 377 4.97 23.91 -17.50
N GLU A 378 3.72 24.36 -17.67
CA GLU A 378 3.00 24.41 -18.96
C GLU A 378 3.62 25.42 -19.96
N ASP A 379 4.61 26.21 -19.56
CA ASP A 379 5.08 27.37 -20.33
C ASP A 379 6.38 27.15 -21.15
N ASP A 380 7.14 26.07 -20.94
CA ASP A 380 8.46 25.90 -21.61
C ASP A 380 8.40 25.12 -22.94
N PHE A 381 7.22 24.70 -23.41
CA PHE A 381 7.09 24.09 -24.75
C PHE A 381 6.86 25.11 -25.87
N PHE A 382 6.51 26.37 -25.55
CA PHE A 382 6.28 27.42 -26.55
C PHE A 382 7.25 28.61 -26.41
N GLY A 383 8.48 28.44 -26.86
CA GLY A 383 9.35 29.54 -27.30
C GLY A 383 10.78 29.07 -27.55
N ALA A 384 11.52 29.52 -28.55
CA ALA A 384 11.27 30.39 -29.70
C ALA A 384 12.39 30.10 -30.73
N ASP A 385 12.07 30.33 -32.01
CA ASP A 385 12.88 30.29 -33.25
C ASP A 385 12.81 29.03 -34.14
#